data_AF-A0A645A269-F1
#
_entry.id   AF-A0A645A269-F1
#
_cell.length_a   1.000
_cell.length_b   1.000
_cell.length_c   1.000
_cell.angle_alpha   90.00
_cell.angle_beta   90.00
_cell.angle_gamma   90.00
#
_symmetry.space_group_name_H-M   'P 1'
#
loop_
_entity.id
_entity.type
_entity.pdbx_description
1 polymer ?
#
loop_
_entity_poly.entity_id
_entity_poly.type
_entity_poly.pdbx_seq_one_letter_code
_entity_poly.pdbx_strand_id
1 'polypeptide(L)'
;MNLLVAPNDHQTLCNNGCTLNGYACLKVMDVTLKEQKSATEFVFTVKFQNVDGTPFIQGPCCGQTEAESPSKPSFDISVSQNAAGQFVVMDMPPYVP
;
A
#
# COMPACT_ATOMS: atom_id res chain seq x y z
N MET A 1 15.49 -16.05 -1.82
CA MET A 1 14.96 -15.66 -3.15
C MET A 1 14.41 -16.91 -3.82
N ASN A 2 13.10 -16.96 -4.10
CA ASN A 2 12.49 -18.05 -4.85
C ASN A 2 12.67 -17.77 -6.35
N LEU A 3 13.59 -18.48 -7.01
CA LEU A 3 14.04 -18.23 -8.38
C LEU A 3 13.04 -18.72 -9.46
N LEU A 4 11.87 -19.23 -9.07
CA LEU A 4 10.90 -19.87 -9.98
C LEU A 4 9.65 -19.03 -10.30
N VAL A 5 9.53 -17.81 -9.74
CA VAL A 5 8.41 -16.92 -10.04
C VAL A 5 8.74 -16.06 -11.25
N ALA A 6 7.85 -16.02 -12.23
CA ALA A 6 8.03 -15.21 -13.43
C ALA A 6 8.15 -13.71 -13.07
N PRO A 7 9.06 -12.94 -13.71
CA PRO A 7 9.27 -11.52 -13.37
C PRO A 7 8.03 -10.63 -13.53
N ASN A 8 7.09 -11.03 -14.38
CA ASN A 8 5.84 -10.32 -14.64
C ASN A 8 4.66 -10.79 -13.77
N ASP A 9 4.84 -11.81 -12.94
CA ASP A 9 3.84 -12.23 -11.95
C ASP A 9 3.95 -11.36 -10.69
N HIS A 10 3.58 -10.08 -10.86
CA HIS A 10 3.70 -9.08 -9.80
C HIS A 10 2.88 -9.43 -8.56
N GLN A 11 1.77 -10.16 -8.72
CA GLN A 11 0.95 -10.59 -7.60
C GLN A 11 1.70 -11.59 -6.73
N THR A 12 2.26 -12.65 -7.32
CA THR A 12 3.03 -13.65 -6.58
C THR A 12 4.31 -13.06 -6.01
N LEU A 13 5.00 -12.20 -6.76
CA LEU A 13 6.20 -11.51 -6.29
C LEU A 13 5.91 -10.63 -5.08
N CYS A 14 4.82 -9.85 -5.11
CA CYS A 14 4.40 -9.00 -3.99
C CYS A 14 4.00 -9.85 -2.77
N ASN A 15 3.22 -10.91 -2.97
CA ASN A 15 2.82 -11.82 -1.89
C ASN A 15 4.03 -12.51 -1.24
N ASN A 16 5.04 -12.89 -2.03
CA ASN A 16 6.29 -13.43 -1.50
C ASN A 16 7.11 -12.38 -0.74
N GLY A 17 7.06 -11.11 -1.17
CA GLY A 17 7.57 -9.97 -0.40
C GLY A 17 7.03 -10.01 1.04
N CYS A 18 5.71 -10.15 1.17
CA CYS A 18 4.99 -10.20 2.44
C CYS A 18 5.28 -11.44 3.28
N THR A 19 5.24 -12.62 2.67
CA THR A 19 5.20 -13.91 3.39
C THR A 19 6.56 -14.55 3.59
N LEU A 20 7.53 -14.22 2.72
CA LEU A 20 8.85 -14.87 2.69
C LEU A 20 10.00 -13.88 2.92
N ASN A 21 9.86 -12.62 2.48
CA ASN A 21 10.96 -11.64 2.51
C ASN A 21 10.81 -10.55 3.59
N GLY A 22 9.83 -10.71 4.49
CA GLY A 22 9.68 -9.85 5.68
C GLY A 22 9.13 -8.45 5.40
N TYR A 23 8.47 -8.22 4.26
CA TYR A 23 7.81 -6.93 4.00
C TYR A 23 6.62 -6.75 4.95
N ALA A 24 6.44 -5.54 5.46
CA ALA A 24 5.29 -5.15 6.27
C ALA A 24 4.03 -5.04 5.38
N CYS A 25 3.40 -6.17 5.09
CA CYS A 25 2.16 -6.21 4.32
C CYS A 25 0.95 -6.08 5.22
N LEU A 26 0.58 -4.83 5.44
CA LEU A 26 -0.52 -4.46 6.31
C LEU A 26 -1.86 -4.83 5.69
N LYS A 27 -2.79 -5.28 6.51
CA LYS A 27 -4.16 -5.53 6.05
C LYS A 27 -4.90 -4.21 5.94
N VAL A 28 -5.76 -4.09 4.94
CA VAL A 28 -6.69 -2.95 4.84
C VAL A 28 -7.69 -3.05 6.00
N MET A 29 -7.89 -1.93 6.70
CA MET A 29 -8.90 -1.75 7.73
C MET A 29 -10.14 -1.06 7.16
N ASP A 30 -9.95 0.01 6.40
CA ASP A 30 -11.03 0.84 5.87
C ASP A 30 -10.59 1.50 4.55
N VAL A 31 -11.54 1.72 3.64
CA VAL A 31 -11.31 2.35 2.33
C VAL A 31 -12.45 3.31 2.05
N THR A 32 -12.10 4.57 1.85
CA THR A 32 -13.07 5.62 1.49
C THR A 32 -12.66 6.25 0.17
N LEU A 33 -13.61 6.44 -0.75
CA LEU A 33 -13.37 7.22 -1.96
C LEU A 33 -13.09 8.67 -1.56
N LYS A 34 -11.90 9.16 -1.87
CA LYS A 34 -11.52 10.55 -1.63
C LYS A 34 -11.89 11.42 -2.81
N GLU A 35 -11.54 10.97 -4.02
CA GLU A 35 -11.70 11.75 -5.23
C GLU A 35 -11.89 10.82 -6.43
N GLN A 36 -12.79 11.20 -7.33
CA GLN A 36 -12.88 10.63 -8.67
C GLN A 36 -12.31 11.67 -9.65
N LYS A 37 -11.08 11.45 -10.13
CA LYS A 37 -10.41 12.36 -11.06
C LYS A 37 -10.99 12.28 -12.46
N SER A 38 -11.41 11.09 -12.88
CA SER A 38 -12.06 10.85 -14.17
C SER A 38 -12.94 9.58 -14.12
N ALA A 39 -13.48 9.15 -15.26
CA ALA A 39 -14.15 7.85 -15.36
C ALA A 39 -13.21 6.66 -15.09
N THR A 40 -11.90 6.85 -15.22
CA THR A 40 -10.89 5.80 -15.17
C THR A 40 -9.81 6.03 -14.13
N GLU A 41 -9.88 7.11 -13.36
CA GLU A 41 -8.87 7.49 -12.35
C GLU A 41 -9.54 7.90 -11.04
N PHE A 42 -9.07 7.30 -9.94
CA PHE A 42 -9.64 7.44 -8.61
C PHE A 42 -8.53 7.60 -7.57
N VAL A 43 -8.85 8.28 -6.47
CA VAL A 43 -8.04 8.33 -5.26
C VAL A 43 -8.89 7.83 -4.10
N PHE A 44 -8.35 6.85 -3.38
CA PHE A 44 -8.94 6.31 -2.17
C PHE A 44 -8.09 6.67 -0.97
N THR A 45 -8.72 7.07 0.12
CA THR A 45 -8.06 7.12 1.42
C THR A 45 -8.19 5.75 2.08
N VAL A 46 -7.06 5.11 2.34
CA VAL A 46 -6.95 3.76 2.88
C VAL A 46 -6.37 3.82 4.29
N LYS A 47 -7.02 3.15 5.24
CA LYS A 47 -6.47 2.86 6.56
C LYS A 47 -6.05 1.41 6.61
N PHE A 48 -4.93 1.14 7.26
CA PHE A 48 -4.43 -0.21 7.46
C PHE A 48 -4.55 -0.62 8.93
N GLN A 49 -4.43 -1.92 9.19
CA GLN A 49 -4.41 -2.50 10.52
C GLN A 49 -3.15 -3.34 10.75
N ASN A 50 -2.69 -3.32 11.99
CA ASN A 50 -1.70 -4.23 12.53
C ASN A 50 -2.27 -5.66 12.61
N VAL A 51 -1.40 -6.64 12.92
CA VAL A 51 -1.80 -8.06 13.04
C VAL A 51 -2.84 -8.28 14.13
N ASP A 52 -2.82 -7.47 15.19
CA ASP A 52 -3.78 -7.50 16.30
C ASP A 52 -5.13 -6.79 15.99
N GLY A 53 -5.27 -6.23 14.78
CA GLY A 53 -6.46 -5.51 14.34
C GLY A 53 -6.52 -4.04 14.76
N THR A 54 -5.51 -3.53 15.47
CA THR A 54 -5.43 -2.09 15.79
C THR A 54 -5.06 -1.26 14.56
N PRO A 55 -5.43 0.04 14.49
CA PRO A 55 -5.04 0.90 13.38
C PRO A 55 -3.51 1.00 13.23
N PHE A 56 -3.02 0.81 12.01
CA PHE A 56 -1.63 1.07 11.70
C PHE A 56 -1.42 2.59 11.55
N ILE A 57 -0.38 3.08 12.21
CA ILE A 57 0.05 4.48 12.14
C ILE A 57 1.53 4.47 11.75
N GLN A 58 1.86 5.04 10.60
CA GLN A 58 3.25 5.19 10.20
C GLN A 58 3.84 6.38 10.94
N GLY A 59 4.72 6.12 11.90
CA GLY A 59 5.48 7.17 12.58
C GLY A 59 6.65 7.70 11.73
N PRO A 60 7.46 8.61 12.31
CA PRO A 60 8.67 9.12 11.68
C PRO A 60 9.63 7.98 11.31
N CYS A 61 10.31 8.11 10.17
CA CYS A 61 11.31 7.15 9.70
C CYS A 61 12.73 7.74 9.69
N CYS A 62 13.75 6.88 9.70
CA CYS A 62 15.14 7.27 9.45
C CYS A 62 15.71 8.35 10.41
N GLY A 63 15.28 8.32 11.67
CA GLY A 63 15.74 9.28 12.71
C GLY A 63 15.05 10.64 12.69
N GLN A 64 14.01 10.83 11.85
CA GLN A 64 13.20 12.04 11.85
C GLN A 64 12.36 12.14 13.13
N THR A 65 12.04 13.37 13.53
CA THR A 65 11.12 13.67 14.64
C THR A 65 9.67 13.79 14.16
N GLU A 66 8.72 13.76 15.10
CA GLU A 66 7.28 13.96 14.81
C GLU A 66 7.00 15.33 14.16
N ALA A 67 7.80 16.35 14.47
CA ALA A 67 7.67 17.66 13.85
C ALA A 67 8.13 17.67 12.38
N GLU A 68 9.14 16.87 12.05
CA GLU A 68 9.69 16.76 10.69
C GLU A 68 8.88 15.80 9.81
N SER A 69 8.32 14.75 10.42
CA SER A 69 7.58 13.70 9.74
C SER A 69 6.41 13.22 10.60
N PRO A 70 5.30 13.96 10.61
CA PRO A 70 4.15 13.63 11.43
C PRO A 70 3.60 12.24 11.11
N SER A 71 3.09 11.59 12.13
CA SER A 71 2.49 10.27 12.07
C SER A 71 1.31 10.23 11.10
N LYS A 72 1.30 9.24 10.20
CA LYS A 72 0.29 9.06 9.15
C LYS A 72 -0.63 7.88 9.46
N PRO A 73 -1.91 8.11 9.81
CA PRO A 73 -2.87 7.04 10.10
C PRO A 73 -3.63 6.54 8.84
N SER A 74 -3.47 7.23 7.71
CA SER A 74 -4.17 6.92 6.47
C SER A 74 -3.33 7.34 5.26
N PHE A 75 -3.58 6.68 4.14
CA PHE A 75 -2.77 6.78 2.92
C PHE A 75 -3.68 7.01 1.73
N ASP A 76 -3.33 7.98 0.88
CA ASP A 76 -4.00 8.15 -0.40
C ASP A 76 -3.39 7.19 -1.42
N ILE A 77 -4.26 6.38 -2.03
CA ILE A 77 -3.91 5.37 -3.02
C ILE A 77 -4.66 5.66 -4.31
N SER A 78 -3.89 5.79 -5.37
CA SER A 78 -4.33 6.06 -6.73
C SER A 78 -4.63 4.74 -7.44
N VAL A 79 -5.79 4.71 -8.10
CA VAL A 79 -6.24 3.58 -8.91
C VAL A 79 -6.56 4.09 -10.30
N SER A 80 -6.00 3.43 -11.32
CA SER A 80 -6.25 3.76 -12.72
C SER A 80 -6.62 2.54 -13.55
N GLN A 81 -7.36 2.76 -14.63
CA GLN A 81 -7.66 1.70 -15.59
C GLN A 81 -6.48 1.51 -16.56
N ASN A 82 -5.99 0.28 -16.68
CA ASN A 82 -4.96 -0.07 -17.66
C ASN A 82 -5.55 -0.26 -19.08
N ALA A 83 -4.68 -0.48 -20.07
CA ALA A 83 -5.09 -0.68 -21.46
C ALA A 83 -5.97 -1.93 -21.69
N ALA A 84 -5.97 -2.89 -20.76
CA ALA A 84 -6.84 -4.06 -20.77
C ALA A 84 -8.20 -3.81 -20.10
N GLY A 85 -8.48 -2.57 -19.67
CA GLY A 85 -9.72 -2.22 -19.00
C GLY A 85 -9.79 -2.59 -17.51
N GLN A 86 -8.67 -2.99 -16.89
CA GLN A 86 -8.62 -3.40 -15.49
C GLN A 86 -8.18 -2.25 -14.59
N PHE A 87 -8.82 -2.07 -13.45
CA PHE A 87 -8.37 -1.12 -12.44
C PHE A 87 -7.18 -1.69 -11.66
N VAL A 88 -6.09 -0.94 -11.63
CA VAL A 88 -4.83 -1.31 -10.98
C VAL A 88 -4.41 -0.23 -9.98
N VAL A 89 -3.81 -0.67 -8.88
CA VAL A 89 -3.21 0.21 -7.89
C VAL A 89 -1.88 0.73 -8.43
N MET A 90 -1.67 2.04 -8.35
CA MET A 90 -0.48 2.69 -8.91
C MET A 90 0.56 3.05 -7.87
N ASP A 91 0.20 3.02 -6.58
CA ASP A 91 1.09 3.41 -5.48
C ASP A 91 1.72 2.20 -4.79
N MET A 92 2.90 2.43 -4.21
CA MET A 92 3.58 1.46 -3.37
C MET A 92 2.90 1.35 -2.00
N PRO A 93 2.94 0.16 -1.36
CA PRO A 93 2.48 0.02 0.02
C PRO A 93 3.29 0.93 0.97
N PRO A 94 2.71 1.35 2.11
CA PRO A 94 3.44 2.11 3.12
C PRO A 94 4.73 1.40 3.54
N TYR A 95 5.85 2.13 3.46
CA TYR A 95 7.15 1.60 3.84
C TYR A 95 7.37 1.71 5.36
N VAL A 96 7.71 0.60 6.00
CA VAL A 96 8.14 0.55 7.40
C VAL A 96 9.59 0.08 7.42
N PRO A 97 10.56 0.92 7.81
CA PRO A 97 11.97 0.54 7.90
C PRO A 97 12.24 -0.55 8.95
#